data_AF-A0A925MLB5-F1
#
_entry.id   AF-A0A925MLB5-F1
#
_cell.length_a   1.000
_cell.length_b   1.000
_cell.length_c   1.000
_cell.angle_alpha   90.00
_cell.angle_beta   90.00
_cell.angle_gamma   90.00
#
_symmetry.space_group_name_H-M   'P 1'
#
loop_
_entity.id
_entity.type
_entity.pdbx_description
1 polymer ?
#
loop_
_entity_poly.entity_id
_entity_poly.type
_entity_poly.pdbx_seq_one_letter_code
_entity_poly.pdbx_strand_id
1 'polypeptide(L)'
;MAEAMRNRESVKYFLKGDLASVFKLSHELIESESKEIIETLSKRINAGRTLVYMKLSWKQLLDKISKLAIEQHTIDFPDKILASKPLIRLPATNAEIKATEKKLDILFPDDYRKFLLVSNGFENFSHTGVTLSSIDKVDFLINVDEQLIDIWADSMDEIDNSFGDKLKSSIIIGGLQEEQQLLLIPLPNNRWECWHFSSWRPGEVVYESFPFYMEDDLQKLEDNFYAD
;
A
#
# COMPACT_ATOMS: atom_id res chain seq x y z
N MET A 1 -2.09 19.08 -14.44
CA MET A 1 -3.44 19.16 -15.07
C MET A 1 -4.53 18.70 -14.10
N ALA A 2 -4.36 17.54 -13.44
CA ALA A 2 -5.30 17.02 -12.44
C ALA A 2 -5.64 18.01 -11.30
N GLU A 3 -4.67 18.80 -10.84
CA GLU A 3 -4.87 19.80 -9.77
C GLU A 3 -5.70 21.01 -10.24
N ALA A 4 -5.49 21.46 -11.47
CA ALA A 4 -6.25 22.56 -12.08
C ALA A 4 -7.73 22.17 -12.35
N MET A 5 -8.01 20.88 -12.57
CA MET A 5 -9.38 20.37 -12.78
C MET A 5 -10.19 20.20 -11.48
N ARG A 6 -9.58 20.30 -10.29
CA ARG A 6 -10.31 20.21 -9.01
C ARG A 6 -11.10 21.48 -8.68
N ASN A 7 -10.77 22.61 -9.30
CA ASN A 7 -11.45 23.89 -9.06
C ASN A 7 -12.48 24.17 -10.16
N ARG A 8 -13.76 24.31 -9.76
CA ARG A 8 -14.91 24.57 -10.65
C ARG A 8 -14.76 25.85 -11.49
N GLU A 9 -14.07 26.87 -11.00
CA GLU A 9 -13.82 28.11 -11.76
C GLU A 9 -12.76 27.88 -12.85
N SER A 10 -11.70 27.14 -12.54
CA SER A 10 -10.65 26.77 -13.52
C SER A 10 -11.23 25.96 -14.68
N VAL A 11 -12.14 25.01 -14.40
CA VAL A 11 -12.84 24.19 -15.42
C VAL A 11 -13.61 25.06 -16.41
N LYS A 12 -14.17 26.20 -16.01
CA LYS A 12 -14.88 27.12 -16.93
C LYS A 12 -13.93 27.73 -17.96
N TYR A 13 -12.68 28.03 -17.61
CA TYR A 13 -11.68 28.55 -18.55
C TYR A 13 -11.16 27.48 -19.50
N PHE A 14 -11.14 26.21 -19.08
CA PHE A 14 -10.89 25.08 -19.98
C PHE A 14 -12.02 24.88 -20.99
N LEU A 15 -13.28 24.92 -20.53
CA LEU A 15 -14.47 24.73 -21.38
C LEU A 15 -14.70 25.89 -22.38
N LYS A 16 -14.24 27.10 -22.06
CA LYS A 16 -14.30 28.26 -22.97
C LYS A 16 -13.21 28.25 -24.04
N GLY A 17 -12.25 27.33 -23.97
CA GLY A 17 -11.15 27.22 -24.93
C GLY A 17 -9.98 28.18 -24.70
N ASP A 18 -10.11 29.11 -23.75
CA ASP A 18 -9.09 30.14 -23.44
C ASP A 18 -7.76 29.53 -23.01
N LEU A 19 -7.81 28.37 -22.34
CA LEU A 19 -6.63 27.60 -21.92
C LEU A 19 -6.32 26.41 -22.83
N ALA A 20 -7.20 26.06 -23.76
CA ALA A 20 -7.02 24.88 -24.62
C ALA A 20 -5.78 25.00 -25.50
N SER A 21 -5.47 26.19 -26.00
CA SER A 21 -4.24 26.47 -26.75
C SER A 21 -2.97 26.36 -25.89
N VAL A 22 -3.05 26.83 -24.63
CA VAL A 22 -1.94 26.78 -23.66
C VAL A 22 -1.60 25.33 -23.28
N PHE A 23 -2.61 24.49 -23.10
CA PHE A 23 -2.46 23.08 -22.74
C PHE A 23 -2.45 22.13 -23.95
N LYS A 24 -2.48 22.66 -25.18
CA LYS A 24 -2.56 21.88 -26.44
C LYS A 24 -3.70 20.85 -26.46
N LEU A 25 -4.83 21.19 -25.85
CA LEU A 25 -6.01 20.34 -25.79
C LEU A 25 -6.75 20.39 -27.12
N SER A 26 -6.77 19.28 -27.85
CA SER A 26 -7.64 19.10 -29.02
C SER A 26 -8.95 18.43 -28.61
N HIS A 27 -10.00 18.60 -29.42
CA HIS A 27 -11.27 17.89 -29.22
C HIS A 27 -11.05 16.37 -29.22
N GLU A 28 -10.22 15.88 -30.13
CA GLU A 28 -9.87 14.45 -30.24
C GLU A 28 -9.18 13.92 -28.98
N LEU A 29 -8.25 14.70 -28.40
CA LEU A 29 -7.56 14.31 -27.16
C LEU A 29 -8.53 14.26 -25.98
N ILE A 30 -9.37 15.28 -25.82
CA ILE A 30 -10.37 15.33 -24.74
C ILE A 30 -11.34 14.16 -24.86
N GLU A 31 -11.79 13.85 -26.08
CA GLU A 31 -12.71 12.75 -26.33
C GLU A 31 -12.06 11.38 -26.04
N SER A 32 -10.81 11.18 -26.44
CA SER A 32 -10.08 9.95 -26.15
C SER A 32 -9.82 9.76 -24.66
N GLU A 33 -9.35 10.79 -23.95
CA GLU A 33 -9.06 10.72 -22.52
C GLU A 33 -10.35 10.55 -21.71
N SER A 34 -11.43 11.25 -22.08
CA SER A 34 -12.74 11.12 -21.42
C SER A 34 -13.28 9.70 -21.59
N LYS A 35 -13.15 9.10 -22.78
CA LYS A 35 -13.57 7.73 -23.02
C LYS A 35 -12.78 6.73 -22.18
N GLU A 36 -11.46 6.91 -22.09
CA GLU A 36 -10.60 6.08 -21.24
C GLU A 36 -10.97 6.19 -19.75
N ILE A 37 -11.23 7.41 -19.26
CA ILE A 37 -11.69 7.64 -17.89
C ILE A 37 -13.03 6.95 -17.64
N ILE A 38 -14.01 7.11 -18.54
CA ILE A 38 -15.33 6.49 -18.40
C ILE A 38 -15.23 4.96 -18.43
N GLU A 39 -14.44 4.39 -19.35
CA GLU A 39 -14.23 2.94 -19.41
C GLU A 39 -13.54 2.42 -18.13
N THR A 40 -12.54 3.15 -17.62
CA THR A 40 -11.83 2.79 -16.39
C THR A 40 -12.74 2.87 -15.16
N LEU A 41 -13.53 3.94 -15.03
CA LEU A 41 -14.52 4.08 -13.96
C LEU A 41 -15.63 3.03 -14.06
N SER A 42 -16.12 2.74 -15.27
CA SER A 42 -17.14 1.71 -15.49
C SER A 42 -16.63 0.31 -15.13
N LYS A 43 -15.38 -0.01 -15.48
CA LYS A 43 -14.72 -1.25 -15.03
C LYS A 43 -14.60 -1.28 -13.51
N ARG A 44 -14.20 -0.18 -12.88
CA ARG A 44 -14.11 -0.10 -11.40
C ARG A 44 -15.45 -0.27 -10.71
N ILE A 45 -16.51 0.31 -11.25
CA ILE A 45 -17.88 0.19 -10.71
C ILE A 45 -18.37 -1.26 -10.81
N ASN A 46 -18.08 -1.94 -11.92
CA ASN A 46 -18.60 -3.29 -12.17
C ASN A 46 -17.74 -4.42 -11.61
N ALA A 47 -16.42 -4.23 -11.55
CA ALA A 47 -15.45 -5.29 -11.23
C ALA A 47 -14.55 -4.97 -10.02
N GLY A 48 -14.73 -3.82 -9.37
CA GLY A 48 -13.87 -3.39 -8.26
C GLY A 48 -12.59 -2.71 -8.72
N ARG A 49 -11.73 -2.31 -7.76
CA ARG A 49 -10.43 -1.71 -8.12
C ARG A 49 -9.56 -2.78 -8.78
N THR A 50 -8.72 -2.33 -9.72
CA THR A 50 -7.73 -3.19 -10.36
C THR A 50 -6.35 -2.63 -10.06
N LEU A 51 -5.40 -3.52 -9.82
CA LEU A 51 -3.98 -3.20 -9.73
C LEU A 51 -3.53 -2.40 -10.97
N VAL A 52 -3.02 -1.19 -10.74
CA VAL A 52 -2.52 -0.27 -11.77
C VAL A 52 -1.23 -0.84 -12.38
N TYR A 53 -0.42 -1.52 -11.57
CA TYR A 53 0.87 -2.07 -11.95
C TYR A 53 0.84 -3.60 -12.11
N MET A 54 -0.32 -4.20 -12.40
CA MET A 54 -0.51 -5.66 -12.55
C MET A 54 0.48 -6.36 -13.50
N LYS A 55 1.12 -5.62 -14.40
CA LYS A 55 2.09 -6.12 -15.38
C LYS A 55 3.52 -6.23 -14.81
N LEU A 56 3.80 -5.56 -13.70
CA LEU A 56 5.10 -5.61 -13.04
C LEU A 56 5.20 -6.88 -12.18
N SER A 57 6.34 -7.56 -12.27
CA SER A 57 6.70 -8.55 -11.26
C SER A 57 7.02 -7.87 -9.93
N TRP A 58 6.91 -8.60 -8.82
CA TRP A 58 7.30 -8.11 -7.50
C TRP A 58 8.69 -7.48 -7.48
N LYS A 59 9.67 -8.12 -8.12
CA LYS A 59 11.04 -7.58 -8.20
C LYS A 59 11.06 -6.22 -8.89
N GLN A 60 10.39 -6.08 -10.04
CA GLN A 60 10.32 -4.81 -10.77
C GLN A 60 9.59 -3.72 -9.97
N LEU A 61 8.51 -4.08 -9.26
CA LEU A 61 7.77 -3.16 -8.41
C LEU A 61 8.66 -2.61 -7.29
N LEU A 62 9.32 -3.51 -6.53
CA LEU A 62 10.18 -3.15 -5.40
C LEU A 62 11.44 -2.38 -5.84
N ASP A 63 12.04 -2.76 -6.97
CA ASP A 63 13.19 -2.05 -7.56
C ASP A 63 12.79 -0.62 -7.93
N LYS A 64 11.59 -0.43 -8.50
CA LYS A 64 11.08 0.88 -8.90
C LYS A 64 10.77 1.77 -7.69
N ILE A 65 10.13 1.22 -6.66
CA ILE A 65 9.90 1.92 -5.38
C ILE A 65 11.24 2.33 -4.77
N SER A 66 12.20 1.40 -4.64
CA SER A 66 13.53 1.67 -4.08
C SER A 66 14.24 2.81 -4.81
N LYS A 67 14.22 2.75 -6.15
CA LYS A 67 14.87 3.75 -6.99
C LYS A 67 14.24 5.13 -6.81
N LEU A 68 12.92 5.24 -6.95
CA LEU A 68 12.23 6.52 -6.86
C LEU A 68 12.36 7.15 -5.47
N ALA A 69 12.21 6.35 -4.41
CA ALA A 69 12.31 6.86 -3.06
C ALA A 69 13.69 7.43 -2.74
N ILE A 70 14.76 6.74 -3.14
CA ILE A 70 16.14 7.21 -2.95
C ILE A 70 16.43 8.43 -3.82
N GLU A 71 15.99 8.45 -5.08
CA GLU A 71 16.19 9.59 -6.00
C GLU A 71 15.46 10.86 -5.53
N GLN A 72 14.28 10.70 -4.92
CA GLN A 72 13.47 11.80 -4.40
C GLN A 72 13.85 12.22 -2.97
N HIS A 73 14.77 11.51 -2.31
CA HIS A 73 15.14 11.75 -0.91
C HIS A 73 13.92 11.82 0.03
N THR A 74 12.99 10.88 -0.13
CA THR A 74 11.70 10.88 0.59
C THR A 74 11.83 10.80 2.11
N ILE A 75 12.96 10.28 2.60
CA ILE A 75 13.43 10.35 3.98
C ILE A 75 14.96 10.44 4.00
N ASP A 76 15.52 10.74 5.16
CA ASP A 76 16.96 10.60 5.41
C ASP A 76 17.35 9.11 5.47
N PHE A 77 17.86 8.60 4.36
CA PHE A 77 18.34 7.22 4.28
C PHE A 77 19.71 7.07 4.96
N PRO A 78 19.92 6.04 5.80
CA PRO A 78 21.23 5.68 6.33
C PRO A 78 22.28 5.45 5.23
N ASP A 79 23.54 5.83 5.49
CA ASP A 79 24.67 5.65 4.55
C ASP A 79 24.79 4.23 3.99
N LYS A 80 24.45 3.23 4.81
CA LYS A 80 24.45 1.82 4.41
C LYS A 80 23.49 1.54 3.26
N ILE A 81 22.30 2.15 3.26
CA ILE A 81 21.28 2.00 2.23
C ILE A 81 21.69 2.76 0.96
N LEU A 82 22.23 3.97 1.12
CA LEU A 82 22.76 4.75 0.00
C LEU A 82 23.92 4.03 -0.72
N ALA A 83 24.73 3.28 0.03
CA ALA A 83 25.81 2.46 -0.52
C ALA A 83 25.31 1.19 -1.22
N SER A 84 24.29 0.51 -0.67
CA SER A 84 23.79 -0.75 -1.24
C SER A 84 22.86 -0.54 -2.45
N LYS A 85 22.09 0.55 -2.48
CA LYS A 85 21.12 1.01 -3.50
C LYS A 85 19.69 0.41 -3.52
N PRO A 86 19.38 -0.83 -3.11
CA PRO A 86 18.00 -1.26 -3.00
C PRO A 86 17.54 -1.32 -1.53
N LEU A 87 16.24 -1.06 -1.32
CA LEU A 87 15.55 -1.24 -0.03
C LEU A 87 15.12 -2.71 0.19
N ILE A 88 15.35 -3.55 -0.81
CA ILE A 88 15.04 -4.98 -0.84
C ILE A 88 16.01 -5.75 0.08
N ARG A 89 15.47 -6.70 0.83
CA ARG A 89 16.24 -7.64 1.66
C ARG A 89 16.40 -8.98 0.95
N LEU A 90 17.29 -9.83 1.47
CA LEU A 90 17.48 -11.17 0.92
C LEU A 90 16.14 -11.95 0.91
N PRO A 91 15.82 -12.71 -0.15
CA PRO A 91 14.59 -13.48 -0.22
C PRO A 91 14.45 -14.50 0.92
N ALA A 92 13.21 -14.77 1.32
CA ALA A 92 12.89 -15.89 2.19
C ALA A 92 12.85 -17.19 1.37
N THR A 93 13.20 -18.30 2.01
CA THR A 93 13.08 -19.63 1.42
C THR A 93 11.66 -20.18 1.59
N ASN A 94 11.24 -21.06 0.69
CA ASN A 94 9.96 -21.78 0.84
C ASN A 94 9.88 -22.57 2.16
N ALA A 95 11.02 -23.00 2.72
CA ALA A 95 11.05 -23.73 3.99
C ALA A 95 10.74 -22.81 5.17
N GLU A 96 11.31 -21.59 5.20
CA GLU A 96 11.04 -20.58 6.24
C GLU A 96 9.58 -20.12 6.20
N ILE A 97 9.03 -19.89 5.00
CA ILE A 97 7.62 -19.51 4.83
C ILE A 97 6.72 -20.62 5.39
N LYS A 98 6.92 -21.88 4.97
CA LYS A 98 6.11 -23.01 5.44
C LYS A 98 6.25 -23.27 6.93
N ALA A 99 7.44 -23.06 7.50
CA ALA A 99 7.66 -23.20 8.93
C ALA A 99 6.86 -22.16 9.72
N THR A 100 6.79 -20.93 9.21
CA THR A 100 6.03 -19.83 9.82
C THR A 100 4.53 -20.03 9.66
N GLU A 101 4.06 -20.43 8.48
CA GLU A 101 2.66 -20.84 8.24
C GLU A 101 2.22 -21.94 9.22
N LYS A 102 3.07 -22.95 9.41
CA LYS A 102 2.82 -24.02 10.39
C LYS A 102 2.85 -23.54 11.83
N LYS A 103 3.75 -22.60 12.18
CA LYS A 103 3.84 -22.01 13.52
C LYS A 103 2.55 -21.26 13.86
N LEU A 104 2.03 -20.49 12.90
CA LEU A 104 0.86 -19.63 13.05
C LEU A 104 -0.46 -20.35 12.75
N ASP A 105 -0.40 -21.59 12.27
CA ASP A 105 -1.56 -22.39 11.81
C ASP A 105 -2.42 -21.66 10.76
N ILE A 106 -1.77 -20.98 9.82
CA ILE A 106 -2.40 -20.25 8.71
C ILE A 106 -1.71 -20.55 7.39
N LEU A 107 -2.39 -20.26 6.28
CA LEU A 107 -1.79 -20.21 4.95
C LEU A 107 -1.76 -18.77 4.48
N PHE A 108 -0.56 -18.23 4.21
CA PHE A 108 -0.45 -16.86 3.74
C PHE A 108 -1.06 -16.70 2.34
N PRO A 109 -1.58 -15.51 2.00
CA PRO A 109 -2.06 -15.24 0.66
C PRO A 109 -0.91 -15.39 -0.35
N ASP A 110 -1.22 -15.96 -1.52
CA ASP A 110 -0.22 -16.28 -2.55
C ASP A 110 0.63 -15.07 -2.95
N ASP A 111 0.04 -13.88 -2.98
CA ASP A 111 0.77 -12.68 -3.39
C ASP A 111 1.77 -12.23 -2.33
N TYR A 112 1.47 -12.39 -1.04
CA TYR A 112 2.43 -12.14 0.04
C TYR A 112 3.55 -13.19 0.05
N ARG A 113 3.22 -14.47 -0.22
CA ARG A 113 4.23 -15.51 -0.40
C ARG A 113 5.18 -15.19 -1.56
N LYS A 114 4.65 -14.75 -2.71
CA LYS A 114 5.47 -14.32 -3.86
C LYS A 114 6.35 -13.13 -3.54
N PHE A 115 5.86 -12.17 -2.73
CA PHE A 115 6.67 -11.07 -2.22
C PHE A 115 7.84 -11.59 -1.37
N LEU A 116 7.60 -12.48 -0.40
CA LEU A 116 8.64 -13.02 0.48
C LEU A 116 9.73 -13.78 -0.29
N LEU A 117 9.36 -14.47 -1.38
CA LEU A 117 10.29 -15.13 -2.29
C LEU A 117 11.16 -14.15 -3.11
N VAL A 118 10.84 -12.87 -3.09
CA VAL A 118 11.64 -11.80 -3.70
C VAL A 118 12.37 -10.96 -2.64
N SER A 119 11.74 -10.69 -1.50
CA SER A 119 12.27 -9.86 -0.42
C SER A 119 11.73 -10.30 0.95
N ASN A 120 12.61 -10.70 1.87
CA ASN A 120 12.23 -11.03 3.25
C ASN A 120 12.13 -9.76 4.12
N GLY A 121 11.09 -8.98 3.89
CA GLY A 121 10.94 -7.62 4.43
C GLY A 121 11.45 -6.56 3.47
N PHE A 122 11.34 -5.29 3.83
CA PHE A 122 11.62 -4.13 2.98
C PHE A 122 11.84 -2.91 3.87
N GLU A 123 12.86 -2.11 3.56
CA GLU A 123 13.16 -0.92 4.37
C GLU A 123 12.09 0.16 4.21
N ASN A 124 11.78 0.88 5.29
CA ASN A 124 10.92 2.05 5.21
C ASN A 124 11.55 3.13 4.33
N PHE A 125 10.71 3.89 3.64
CA PHE A 125 11.08 4.96 2.74
C PHE A 125 10.17 6.18 2.82
N SER A 126 9.21 6.22 3.75
CA SER A 126 8.37 7.40 3.97
C SER A 126 8.09 7.61 5.45
N HIS A 127 7.89 8.86 5.86
CA HIS A 127 7.55 9.20 7.26
C HIS A 127 6.22 8.61 7.74
N THR A 128 5.34 8.26 6.80
CA THR A 128 4.03 7.67 7.08
C THR A 128 3.95 6.18 6.77
N GLY A 129 5.01 5.60 6.21
CA GLY A 129 5.09 4.19 5.89
C GLY A 129 5.68 3.37 7.02
N VAL A 130 5.88 2.07 6.78
CA VAL A 130 6.44 1.15 7.75
C VAL A 130 7.62 0.37 7.20
N THR A 131 8.48 -0.10 8.10
CA THR A 131 9.46 -1.13 7.74
C THR A 131 8.76 -2.49 7.67
N LEU A 132 8.84 -3.18 6.52
CA LEU A 132 8.31 -4.55 6.42
C LEU A 132 9.22 -5.54 7.14
N SER A 133 8.59 -6.40 7.93
CA SER A 133 9.25 -7.37 8.79
C SER A 133 9.75 -8.56 7.98
N SER A 134 10.83 -9.18 8.46
CA SER A 134 11.25 -10.49 8.00
C SER A 134 10.28 -11.56 8.53
N ILE A 135 10.14 -12.66 7.79
CA ILE A 135 9.16 -13.71 8.05
C ILE A 135 9.28 -14.35 9.43
N ASP A 136 10.47 -14.39 10.02
CA ASP A 136 10.73 -14.88 11.36
C ASP A 136 10.12 -14.01 12.47
N LYS A 137 9.86 -12.73 12.18
CA LYS A 137 9.26 -11.76 13.10
C LYS A 137 7.76 -11.58 12.88
N VAL A 138 7.20 -12.20 11.85
CA VAL A 138 5.76 -12.17 11.58
C VAL A 138 5.05 -13.04 12.61
N ASP A 139 4.04 -12.48 13.27
CA ASP A 139 3.22 -13.16 14.27
C ASP A 139 1.82 -12.54 14.34
N PHE A 140 0.94 -13.12 15.14
CA PHE A 140 -0.33 -12.48 15.48
C PHE A 140 -0.07 -11.20 16.25
N LEU A 141 -0.83 -10.15 15.94
CA LEU A 141 -0.70 -8.85 16.60
C LEU A 141 -0.85 -8.98 18.12
N ILE A 142 -1.77 -9.83 18.60
CA ILE A 142 -1.99 -10.08 20.03
C ILE A 142 -0.76 -10.62 20.76
N ASN A 143 0.13 -11.33 20.07
CA ASN A 143 1.35 -11.85 20.66
C ASN A 143 2.48 -10.81 20.70
N VAL A 144 2.35 -9.75 19.90
CA VAL A 144 3.39 -8.73 19.72
C VAL A 144 3.04 -7.46 20.50
N ASP A 145 1.79 -7.02 20.43
CA ASP A 145 1.29 -5.80 21.03
C ASP A 145 -0.18 -5.98 21.48
N GLU A 146 -0.36 -6.66 22.61
CA GLU A 146 -1.67 -6.84 23.25
C GLU A 146 -2.29 -5.49 23.65
N GLN A 147 -1.48 -4.52 24.03
CA GLN A 147 -1.96 -3.20 24.48
C GLN A 147 -2.64 -2.43 23.35
N LEU A 148 -2.13 -2.51 22.13
CA LEU A 148 -2.77 -1.91 20.96
C LEU A 148 -4.16 -2.50 20.75
N ILE A 149 -4.33 -3.82 20.92
CA ILE A 149 -5.66 -4.45 20.83
C ILE A 149 -6.57 -3.96 21.96
N ASP A 150 -6.09 -3.91 23.20
CA ASP A 150 -6.90 -3.45 24.34
C ASP A 150 -7.39 -2.00 24.16
N ILE A 151 -6.54 -1.13 23.61
CA ILE A 151 -6.89 0.28 23.38
C ILE A 151 -7.93 0.42 22.27
N TRP A 152 -7.80 -0.35 21.18
CA TRP A 152 -8.54 -0.11 19.94
C TRP A 152 -9.72 -1.06 19.71
N ALA A 153 -9.68 -2.29 20.21
CA ALA A 153 -10.79 -3.23 20.07
C ALA A 153 -11.99 -2.77 20.89
N ASP A 154 -11.78 -2.44 22.17
CA ASP A 154 -12.87 -2.09 23.08
C ASP A 154 -13.45 -0.69 22.82
N SER A 155 -12.65 0.23 22.26
CA SER A 155 -13.10 1.59 21.96
C SER A 155 -13.97 1.71 20.70
N MET A 156 -13.93 0.70 19.82
CA MET A 156 -14.71 0.69 18.56
C MET A 156 -15.90 -0.29 18.58
N ASP A 157 -16.01 -1.13 19.61
CA ASP A 157 -17.14 -2.07 19.81
C ASP A 157 -18.51 -1.36 19.92
N GLU A 158 -18.56 -0.08 20.26
CA GLU A 158 -19.83 0.67 20.25
C GLU A 158 -20.35 1.00 18.82
N ILE A 159 -19.49 0.88 17.79
CA ILE A 159 -19.78 1.31 16.41
C ILE A 159 -19.85 0.11 15.47
N ASP A 160 -18.87 -0.81 15.54
CA ASP A 160 -18.82 -2.03 14.72
C ASP A 160 -17.95 -3.10 15.37
N ASN A 161 -18.59 -4.15 15.91
CA ASN A 161 -17.90 -5.31 16.50
C ASN A 161 -16.97 -6.03 15.51
N SER A 162 -17.14 -5.82 14.20
CA SER A 162 -16.30 -6.48 13.19
C SER A 162 -14.86 -5.99 13.19
N PHE A 163 -14.61 -4.75 13.62
CA PHE A 163 -13.27 -4.17 13.66
C PHE A 163 -12.40 -4.86 14.73
N GLY A 164 -12.89 -4.93 15.98
CA GLY A 164 -12.16 -5.54 17.09
C GLY A 164 -11.82 -7.01 16.83
N ASP A 165 -12.75 -7.78 16.27
CA ASP A 165 -12.54 -9.19 15.91
C ASP A 165 -11.48 -9.36 14.81
N LYS A 166 -11.50 -8.49 13.79
CA LYS A 166 -10.48 -8.48 12.73
C LYS A 166 -9.10 -8.10 13.27
N LEU A 167 -9.05 -7.10 14.15
CA LEU A 167 -7.79 -6.64 14.74
C LEU A 167 -7.17 -7.72 15.62
N LYS A 168 -7.97 -8.39 16.46
CA LYS A 168 -7.55 -9.52 17.31
C LYS A 168 -7.00 -10.71 16.51
N SER A 169 -7.53 -10.96 15.31
CA SER A 169 -7.09 -12.05 14.42
C SER A 169 -6.03 -11.64 13.40
N SER A 170 -5.55 -10.40 13.46
CA SER A 170 -4.60 -9.85 12.48
C SER A 170 -3.17 -10.37 12.67
N ILE A 171 -2.45 -10.43 11.56
CA ILE A 171 -1.03 -10.79 11.50
C ILE A 171 -0.21 -9.54 11.22
N ILE A 172 0.73 -9.19 12.08
CA ILE A 172 1.62 -8.05 11.86
C ILE A 172 2.75 -8.43 10.91
N ILE A 173 2.86 -7.70 9.80
CA ILE A 173 3.87 -7.92 8.75
C ILE A 173 4.84 -6.74 8.57
N GLY A 174 4.61 -5.63 9.26
CA GLY A 174 5.48 -4.45 9.23
C GLY A 174 5.17 -3.49 10.37
N GLY A 175 6.12 -2.62 10.68
CA GLY A 175 5.94 -1.61 11.72
C GLY A 175 6.08 -2.14 13.15
N LEU A 176 6.89 -3.18 13.36
CA LEU A 176 7.17 -3.70 14.71
C LEU A 176 7.81 -2.60 15.56
N GLN A 177 7.12 -2.16 16.61
CA GLN A 177 7.54 -1.06 17.49
C GLN A 177 7.64 0.32 16.79
N GLU A 178 7.02 0.46 15.63
CA GLU A 178 6.83 1.76 14.96
C GLU A 178 5.45 2.33 15.32
N GLU A 179 5.19 3.61 15.00
CA GLU A 179 3.89 4.25 15.31
C GLU A 179 2.76 3.79 14.36
N GLN A 180 3.15 3.29 13.19
CA GLN A 180 2.31 2.70 12.17
C GLN A 180 2.57 1.20 12.10
N GLN A 181 1.54 0.41 11.82
CA GLN A 181 1.62 -1.04 11.63
C GLN A 181 1.01 -1.42 10.29
N LEU A 182 1.57 -2.46 9.68
CA LEU A 182 0.96 -3.09 8.52
C LEU A 182 0.52 -4.49 8.88
N LEU A 183 -0.77 -4.75 8.69
CA LEU A 183 -1.45 -5.95 9.15
C LEU A 183 -2.05 -6.71 7.97
N LEU A 184 -1.96 -8.04 8.00
CA LEU A 184 -2.77 -8.92 7.16
C LEU A 184 -3.96 -9.42 7.95
N ILE A 185 -5.15 -9.21 7.40
CA ILE A 185 -6.40 -9.59 8.06
C ILE A 185 -6.95 -10.84 7.37
N PRO A 186 -6.97 -12.00 8.05
CA PRO A 186 -7.61 -13.19 7.52
C PRO A 186 -9.13 -12.99 7.49
N LEU A 187 -9.74 -13.31 6.35
CA LEU A 187 -11.19 -13.27 6.16
C LEU A 187 -11.73 -14.67 5.84
N PRO A 188 -13.06 -14.88 6.00
CA PRO A 188 -13.71 -16.11 5.53
C PRO A 188 -13.41 -16.41 4.06
N ASN A 189 -13.41 -17.71 3.72
CA ASN A 189 -13.12 -18.24 2.39
C ASN A 189 -11.68 -17.98 1.90
N ASN A 190 -10.70 -17.97 2.81
CA ASN A 190 -9.29 -17.78 2.50
C ASN A 190 -9.00 -16.46 1.75
N ARG A 191 -9.81 -15.44 2.00
CA ARG A 191 -9.58 -14.08 1.53
C ARG A 191 -8.78 -13.32 2.57
N TRP A 192 -8.13 -12.25 2.13
CA TRP A 192 -7.25 -11.45 2.97
C TRP A 192 -7.42 -9.99 2.64
N GLU A 193 -7.40 -9.13 3.64
CA GLU A 193 -7.21 -7.68 3.50
C GLU A 193 -5.80 -7.31 3.97
N CYS A 194 -5.32 -6.14 3.54
CA CYS A 194 -4.12 -5.53 4.07
C CYS A 194 -4.49 -4.19 4.70
N TRP A 195 -4.17 -4.00 5.98
CA TRP A 195 -4.52 -2.79 6.71
C TRP A 195 -3.25 -2.02 7.04
N HIS A 196 -3.23 -0.75 6.67
CA HIS A 196 -2.27 0.21 7.21
C HIS A 196 -2.92 0.92 8.39
N PHE A 197 -2.41 0.64 9.58
CA PHE A 197 -2.93 1.15 10.84
C PHE A 197 -1.93 2.16 11.42
N SER A 198 -2.41 3.21 12.08
CA SER A 198 -1.55 4.23 12.68
C SER A 198 -2.21 4.78 13.93
N SER A 199 -1.45 4.85 15.02
CA SER A 199 -1.96 5.31 16.33
C SER A 199 -2.52 6.75 16.32
N TRP A 200 -2.01 7.61 15.42
CA TRP A 200 -2.42 9.02 15.32
C TRP A 200 -3.60 9.28 14.38
N ARG A 201 -4.01 8.29 13.59
CA ARG A 201 -5.15 8.38 12.69
C ARG A 201 -6.25 7.46 13.20
N PRO A 202 -7.46 7.96 13.50
CA PRO A 202 -8.57 7.09 13.88
C PRO A 202 -8.85 6.05 12.79
N GLY A 203 -8.82 4.77 13.18
CA GLY A 203 -9.14 3.63 12.32
C GLY A 203 -8.03 3.20 11.37
N GLU A 204 -8.41 2.30 10.47
CA GLU A 204 -7.54 1.63 9.52
C GLU A 204 -7.70 2.19 8.09
N VAL A 205 -6.62 2.12 7.30
CA VAL A 205 -6.73 2.21 5.85
C VAL A 205 -6.77 0.79 5.30
N VAL A 206 -7.96 0.38 4.83
CA VAL A 206 -8.17 -0.94 4.24
C VAL A 206 -7.75 -0.98 2.78
N TYR A 207 -6.89 -1.93 2.45
CA TYR A 207 -6.54 -2.33 1.09
C TYR A 207 -7.08 -3.74 0.82
N GLU A 208 -7.54 -3.97 -0.42
CA GLU A 208 -8.10 -5.27 -0.83
C GLU A 208 -7.09 -6.41 -0.73
N SER A 209 -5.78 -6.12 -0.82
CA SER A 209 -4.69 -7.08 -0.61
C SER A 209 -3.36 -6.34 -0.42
N PHE A 210 -2.32 -7.08 -0.02
CA PHE A 210 -0.96 -6.53 0.13
C PHE A 210 -0.39 -5.89 -1.17
N PRO A 211 -0.57 -6.47 -2.37
CA PRO A 211 -0.24 -5.79 -3.62
C PRO A 211 -0.85 -4.39 -3.76
N PHE A 212 -2.11 -4.19 -3.38
CA PHE A 212 -2.74 -2.87 -3.49
C PHE A 212 -2.07 -1.82 -2.61
N TYR A 213 -1.61 -2.20 -1.42
CA TYR A 213 -0.83 -1.32 -0.55
C TYR A 213 0.49 -0.92 -1.22
N MET A 214 1.24 -1.89 -1.76
CA MET A 214 2.53 -1.63 -2.40
C MET A 214 2.41 -0.81 -3.69
N GLU A 215 1.34 -1.02 -4.46
CA GLU A 215 1.06 -0.23 -5.67
C GLU A 215 0.61 1.19 -5.35
N ASP A 216 -0.16 1.39 -4.28
CA ASP A 216 -0.55 2.73 -3.79
C ASP A 216 0.70 3.53 -3.37
N ASP A 217 1.66 2.89 -2.70
CA ASP A 217 2.94 3.51 -2.36
C ASP A 217 3.78 3.88 -3.59
N LEU A 218 3.84 3.03 -4.61
CA LEU A 218 4.48 3.38 -5.86
C LEU A 218 3.78 4.55 -6.56
N GLN A 219 2.45 4.56 -6.59
CA GLN A 219 1.68 5.64 -7.20
C GLN A 219 1.96 6.98 -6.51
N LYS A 220 2.00 7.00 -5.17
CA LYS A 220 2.36 8.20 -4.39
C LYS A 220 3.75 8.72 -4.74
N LEU A 221 4.74 7.83 -4.94
CA LEU A 221 6.07 8.21 -5.38
C LEU A 221 6.05 8.81 -6.80
N GLU A 222 5.31 8.23 -7.73
CA GLU A 222 5.18 8.78 -9.09
C GLU A 222 4.46 10.14 -9.13
N ASP A 223 3.49 10.32 -8.22
CA ASP A 223 2.75 11.58 -8.07
C ASP A 223 3.55 12.65 -7.30
N ASN A 224 4.80 12.35 -6.89
CA ASN A 224 5.67 13.19 -6.05
C ASN A 224 5.00 13.62 -4.73
N PHE A 225 4.20 12.74 -4.14
CA PHE A 225 3.47 13.03 -2.90
C PHE A 225 4.40 13.28 -1.70
N TYR A 226 5.64 12.80 -1.78
CA TYR A 226 6.67 12.89 -0.75
C TYR A 226 7.76 13.94 -1.05
N ALA A 227 7.63 14.71 -2.13
CA ALA A 227 8.56 15.78 -2.45
C ALA A 227 8.19 17.07 -1.70
N ASP A 228 9.18 17.70 -1.06
CA ASP A 228 9.06 19.03 -0.45
C ASP A 228 8.97 20.17 -1.49
#